data_AF-A0A0R2TKK8-F1
#
_entry.id   AF-A0A0R2TKK8-F1
#
_cell.length_a   1.000
_cell.length_b   1.000
_cell.length_c   1.000
_cell.angle_alpha   90.00
_cell.angle_beta   90.00
_cell.angle_gamma   90.00
#
_symmetry.space_group_name_H-M   'P 1'
#
loop_
_entity.id
_entity.type
_entity.pdbx_description
1 polymer ?
#
loop_
_entity_poly.entity_id
_entity_poly.type
_entity_poly.pdbx_seq_one_letter_code
_entity_poly.pdbx_strand_id
1 'polypeptide(L)'
;MTKTTFTFSHSALKHISALAFALAASAASAQPGAATHDAYPALADLFNAFDVTHAQTFAEINKINENAYAKEARDMLEEHLTMMANMTMKEMMAQGMGHGDNMHMGMSMDSPYGDLEVEARINLRNLMREKYSDAQAASAFDDSSALNRHTSQVFKHGRAFENALFALYADSSITDKRAAVEAAIADYKSDTRHSVALTPKDTTLLVNHPQANAFKTAFPRLSGFLWTQQWLQLASLEAIIRDNVDDQFSGGIDVVMERFENKIGSAGGMSMYPAPTELPMAAAIAPDLYSQSPEATIILDNLNVLETLVADIMAYPNLDNRAELIDAAVARFTDNESDNVLPEDYLLFALRGGIYNQGGPAVGELSQSERNRSREAMNMQHAMTMSNGQ
;
A
#
# COMPACT_ATOMS: atom_id res chain seq x y z
N MET A 1 13.74 -49.38 -73.82
CA MET A 1 12.60 -50.17 -73.32
C MET A 1 11.89 -49.36 -72.24
N THR A 2 10.58 -49.23 -72.42
CA THR A 2 9.51 -48.85 -71.46
C THR A 2 9.51 -47.49 -70.75
N LYS A 3 8.60 -46.63 -71.24
CA LYS A 3 7.91 -45.50 -70.59
C LYS A 3 7.13 -45.94 -69.33
N THR A 4 6.82 -45.03 -68.40
CA THR A 4 5.44 -44.65 -67.96
C THR A 4 5.48 -43.34 -67.14
N THR A 5 4.43 -42.54 -67.27
CA THR A 5 4.22 -41.14 -66.82
C THR A 5 3.04 -41.07 -65.83
N PHE A 6 2.89 -39.91 -65.13
CA PHE A 6 1.69 -39.37 -64.40
C PHE A 6 1.49 -39.80 -62.93
N THR A 7 1.00 -38.99 -61.97
CA THR A 7 0.27 -37.69 -61.93
C THR A 7 0.34 -37.06 -60.51
N PHE A 8 0.09 -35.75 -60.42
CA PHE A 8 -0.05 -34.92 -59.20
C PHE A 8 -1.26 -35.24 -58.29
N SER A 9 -1.17 -34.90 -57.00
CA SER A 9 -2.30 -34.39 -56.21
C SER A 9 -1.83 -33.46 -55.08
N HIS A 10 -2.38 -32.24 -55.06
CA HIS A 10 -2.26 -31.27 -53.97
C HIS A 10 -3.07 -31.74 -52.74
N SER A 11 -2.50 -31.65 -51.55
CA SER A 11 -3.25 -31.67 -50.29
C SER A 11 -2.59 -30.70 -49.32
N ALA A 12 -3.25 -29.56 -49.14
CA ALA A 12 -2.93 -28.56 -48.14
C ALA A 12 -3.19 -29.13 -46.75
N LEU A 13 -2.14 -29.40 -45.99
CA LEU A 13 -2.24 -29.62 -44.54
C LEU A 13 -1.87 -28.32 -43.84
N LYS A 14 -2.93 -27.61 -43.45
CA LYS A 14 -2.90 -26.53 -42.47
C LYS A 14 -2.24 -27.06 -41.19
N HIS A 15 -1.03 -26.61 -40.90
CA HIS A 15 -0.51 -26.69 -39.54
C HIS A 15 -1.26 -25.64 -38.71
N ILE A 16 -2.31 -26.10 -38.04
CA ILE A 16 -2.85 -25.43 -36.87
C ILE A 16 -1.81 -25.66 -35.78
N SER A 17 -0.87 -24.71 -35.67
CA SER A 17 -0.05 -24.59 -34.46
C SER A 17 -0.98 -24.12 -33.35
N ALA A 18 -1.50 -25.07 -32.58
CA ALA A 18 -2.15 -24.78 -31.32
C ALA A 18 -1.09 -24.17 -30.40
N LEU A 19 -1.14 -22.85 -30.27
CA LEU A 19 -0.37 -22.09 -29.29
C LEU A 19 -0.96 -22.45 -27.91
N ALA A 20 -0.42 -23.50 -27.30
CA ALA A 20 -0.71 -23.81 -25.90
C ALA A 20 0.02 -22.78 -25.05
N PHE A 21 -0.69 -21.72 -24.65
CA PHE A 21 -0.29 -20.90 -23.51
C PHE A 21 -0.32 -21.80 -22.28
N ALA A 22 0.84 -22.34 -21.91
CA ALA A 22 1.07 -22.86 -20.58
C ALA A 22 1.17 -21.64 -19.64
N LEU A 23 0.02 -21.13 -19.21
CA LEU A 23 -0.06 -20.39 -17.95
C LEU A 23 0.31 -21.40 -16.87
N ALA A 24 1.60 -21.47 -16.54
CA ALA A 24 2.01 -22.09 -15.31
C ALA A 24 1.32 -21.31 -14.20
N ALA A 25 0.31 -21.92 -13.57
CA ALA A 25 -0.19 -21.47 -12.28
C ALA A 25 0.96 -21.63 -11.29
N SER A 26 1.84 -20.63 -11.24
CA SER A 26 2.77 -20.45 -10.14
C SER A 26 1.91 -20.26 -8.91
N ALA A 27 2.02 -21.16 -7.93
CA ALA A 27 1.59 -20.84 -6.58
C ALA A 27 2.20 -19.47 -6.24
N ALA A 28 1.37 -18.43 -6.14
CA ALA A 28 1.83 -17.07 -5.94
C ALA A 28 2.66 -17.05 -4.65
N SER A 29 3.97 -16.87 -4.78
CA SER A 29 4.83 -16.66 -3.62
C SER A 29 4.56 -15.28 -3.07
N ALA A 30 4.55 -15.13 -1.74
CA ALA A 30 4.46 -13.84 -1.08
C ALA A 30 5.63 -12.90 -1.38
N GLN A 31 6.64 -13.36 -2.11
CA GLN A 31 7.95 -12.74 -2.27
C GLN A 31 8.16 -12.26 -3.71
N PRO A 32 9.07 -11.30 -3.94
CA PRO A 32 9.33 -10.75 -5.27
C PRO A 32 9.64 -11.86 -6.28
N GLY A 33 9.05 -11.76 -7.46
CA GLY A 33 9.32 -12.70 -8.54
C GLY A 33 10.71 -12.52 -9.16
N ALA A 34 11.13 -13.47 -9.99
CA ALA A 34 12.42 -13.41 -10.70
C ALA A 34 12.58 -12.12 -11.51
N ALA A 35 11.52 -11.66 -12.21
CA ALA A 35 11.54 -10.41 -12.96
C ALA A 35 11.88 -9.19 -12.07
N THR A 36 11.37 -9.17 -10.83
CA THR A 36 11.66 -8.11 -9.86
C THR A 36 13.10 -8.17 -9.39
N HIS A 37 13.62 -9.36 -9.04
CA HIS A 37 15.02 -9.53 -8.61
C HIS A 37 16.03 -9.19 -9.71
N ASP A 38 15.72 -9.58 -10.96
CA ASP A 38 16.62 -9.37 -12.10
C ASP A 38 16.67 -7.88 -12.50
N ALA A 39 15.52 -7.20 -12.51
CA ALA A 39 15.44 -5.80 -12.93
C ALA A 39 15.73 -4.80 -11.80
N TYR A 40 15.28 -5.09 -10.57
CA TYR A 40 15.31 -4.16 -9.44
C TYR A 40 15.76 -4.84 -8.13
N PRO A 41 16.99 -5.36 -8.04
CA PRO A 41 17.43 -6.18 -6.90
C PRO A 41 17.39 -5.46 -5.55
N ALA A 42 17.69 -4.15 -5.51
CA ALA A 42 17.62 -3.37 -4.27
C ALA A 42 16.18 -3.18 -3.77
N LEU A 43 15.22 -3.02 -4.69
CA LEU A 43 13.80 -2.92 -4.35
C LEU A 43 13.24 -4.28 -3.91
N ALA A 44 13.66 -5.36 -4.56
CA ALA A 44 13.32 -6.73 -4.15
C ALA A 44 13.81 -7.04 -2.72
N ASP A 45 15.06 -6.69 -2.41
CA ASP A 45 15.62 -6.81 -1.05
C ASP A 45 14.77 -6.02 -0.02
N LEU A 46 14.32 -4.81 -0.38
CA LEU A 46 13.44 -4.01 0.48
C LEU A 46 12.06 -4.63 0.67
N PHE A 47 11.44 -5.18 -0.37
CA PHE A 47 10.15 -5.86 -0.25
C PHE A 47 10.21 -7.04 0.72
N ASN A 48 11.28 -7.85 0.68
CA ASN A 48 11.50 -8.89 1.69
C ASN A 48 11.67 -8.30 3.09
N ALA A 49 12.42 -7.20 3.23
CA ALA A 49 12.60 -6.53 4.51
C ALA A 49 11.30 -5.91 5.06
N PHE A 50 10.36 -5.51 4.20
CA PHE A 50 9.07 -4.96 4.59
C PHE A 50 8.21 -6.01 5.29
N ASP A 51 8.16 -7.24 4.79
CA ASP A 51 7.41 -8.32 5.47
C ASP A 51 7.93 -8.56 6.89
N VAL A 52 9.27 -8.62 7.05
CA VAL A 52 9.92 -8.81 8.35
C VAL A 52 9.66 -7.65 9.29
N THR A 53 9.86 -6.42 8.83
CA THR A 53 9.71 -5.23 9.67
C THR A 53 8.26 -4.88 9.96
N HIS A 54 7.32 -5.23 9.09
CA HIS A 54 5.90 -5.12 9.35
C HIS A 54 5.48 -6.09 10.45
N ALA A 55 5.82 -7.38 10.32
CA ALA A 55 5.55 -8.36 11.38
C ALA A 55 6.19 -7.96 12.73
N GLN A 56 7.41 -7.41 12.70
CA GLN A 56 8.09 -6.91 13.89
C GLN A 56 7.44 -5.64 14.47
N THR A 57 6.82 -4.79 13.65
CA THR A 57 6.11 -3.59 14.14
C THR A 57 5.01 -3.97 15.12
N PHE A 58 4.25 -5.02 14.82
CA PHE A 58 3.25 -5.56 15.75
C PHE A 58 3.87 -6.09 17.05
N ALA A 59 5.02 -6.75 16.97
CA ALA A 59 5.75 -7.22 18.15
C ALA A 59 6.27 -6.06 19.02
N GLU A 60 6.78 -4.98 18.43
CA GLU A 60 7.23 -3.79 19.18
C GLU A 60 6.06 -3.06 19.85
N ILE A 61 4.90 -2.95 19.18
CA ILE A 61 3.68 -2.40 19.79
C ILE A 61 3.31 -3.20 21.05
N ASN A 62 3.26 -4.54 20.95
CA ASN A 62 2.97 -5.40 22.10
C ASN A 62 4.00 -5.24 23.22
N LYS A 63 5.29 -5.23 22.88
CA LYS A 63 6.38 -5.04 23.85
C LYS A 63 6.24 -3.72 24.62
N ILE A 64 5.89 -2.62 23.94
CA ILE A 64 5.68 -1.32 24.59
C ILE A 64 4.40 -1.35 25.44
N ASN A 65 3.33 -1.96 24.94
CA ASN A 65 2.07 -2.09 25.66
C ASN A 65 2.19 -2.94 26.94
N GLU A 66 3.05 -3.94 26.96
CA GLU A 66 3.31 -4.79 28.13
C GLU A 66 4.31 -4.18 29.10
N ASN A 67 5.03 -3.12 28.70
CA ASN A 67 6.04 -2.49 29.52
C ASN A 67 5.42 -1.82 30.77
N ALA A 68 5.85 -2.23 31.96
CA ALA A 68 5.35 -1.68 33.22
C ALA A 68 5.58 -0.16 33.36
N TYR A 69 6.69 0.36 32.81
CA TYR A 69 7.02 1.79 32.84
C TYR A 69 6.08 2.64 31.98
N ALA A 70 5.45 2.05 30.97
CA ALA A 70 4.51 2.76 30.09
C ALA A 70 3.08 2.81 30.65
N LYS A 71 2.81 2.28 31.86
CA LYS A 71 1.43 2.20 32.39
C LYS A 71 0.73 3.56 32.49
N GLU A 72 1.37 4.55 33.08
CA GLU A 72 0.79 5.89 33.24
C GLU A 72 0.51 6.53 31.87
N ALA A 73 1.46 6.41 30.93
CA ALA A 73 1.30 6.88 29.56
C ALA A 73 0.13 6.18 28.82
N ARG A 74 -0.05 4.87 29.03
CA ARG A 74 -1.19 4.12 28.46
C ARG A 74 -2.52 4.59 29.02
N ASP A 75 -2.61 4.78 30.34
CA ASP A 75 -3.85 5.22 30.99
C ASP A 75 -4.22 6.64 30.52
N MET A 76 -3.25 7.56 30.40
CA MET A 76 -3.48 8.90 29.83
C MET A 76 -3.88 8.87 28.36
N LEU A 77 -3.27 7.98 27.56
CA LEU A 77 -3.62 7.79 26.16
C LEU A 77 -5.06 7.30 26.00
N GLU A 78 -5.51 6.37 26.86
CA GLU A 78 -6.88 5.87 26.85
C GLU A 78 -7.89 7.00 27.10
N GLU A 79 -7.62 7.83 28.10
CA GLU A 79 -8.44 9.01 28.40
C GLU A 79 -8.48 9.98 27.22
N HIS A 80 -7.32 10.22 26.58
CA HIS A 80 -7.23 11.09 25.40
C HIS A 80 -8.02 10.55 24.21
N LEU A 81 -7.86 9.27 23.85
CA LEU A 81 -8.58 8.64 22.74
C LEU A 81 -10.10 8.62 23.01
N THR A 82 -10.51 8.32 24.25
CA THR A 82 -11.92 8.34 24.66
C THR A 82 -12.50 9.74 24.58
N MET A 83 -11.74 10.76 24.97
CA MET A 83 -12.14 12.15 24.84
C MET A 83 -12.32 12.53 23.36
N MET A 84 -11.34 12.23 22.51
CA MET A 84 -11.42 12.53 21.07
C MET A 84 -12.61 11.85 20.38
N ALA A 85 -12.88 10.59 20.71
CA ALA A 85 -14.00 9.84 20.14
C ALA A 85 -15.38 10.43 20.50
N ASN A 86 -15.50 11.11 21.64
CA ASN A 86 -16.76 11.66 22.13
C ASN A 86 -16.95 13.16 21.87
N MET A 87 -15.93 13.86 21.37
CA MET A 87 -16.00 15.29 21.09
C MET A 87 -16.56 15.58 19.69
N THR A 88 -17.48 16.55 19.59
CA THR A 88 -17.89 17.09 18.29
C THR A 88 -16.78 17.95 17.68
N MET A 89 -16.77 18.10 16.35
CA MET A 89 -15.85 19.02 15.66
C MET A 89 -15.95 20.45 16.21
N LYS A 90 -17.14 20.90 16.61
CA LYS A 90 -17.34 22.22 17.22
C LYS A 90 -16.66 22.34 18.58
N GLU A 91 -16.70 21.29 19.38
CA GLU A 91 -16.02 21.24 20.69
C GLU A 91 -14.51 21.12 20.53
N MET A 92 -14.03 20.36 19.55
CA MET A 92 -12.61 20.31 19.19
C MET A 92 -12.10 21.72 18.81
N MET A 93 -12.80 22.40 17.90
CA MET A 93 -12.46 23.78 17.49
C MET A 93 -12.52 24.76 18.67
N ALA A 94 -13.51 24.62 19.57
CA ALA A 94 -13.65 25.47 20.75
C ALA A 94 -12.54 25.26 21.80
N GLN A 95 -11.95 24.06 21.86
CA GLN A 95 -10.77 23.77 22.66
C GLN A 95 -9.45 24.17 21.97
N GLY A 96 -9.52 24.83 20.80
CA GLY A 96 -8.34 25.27 20.06
C GLY A 96 -7.68 24.16 19.22
N MET A 97 -8.30 22.99 19.09
CA MET A 97 -7.79 21.85 18.33
C MET A 97 -7.98 22.00 16.80
N GLY A 98 -8.13 23.22 16.27
CA GLY A 98 -8.34 23.43 14.83
C GLY A 98 -8.24 24.86 14.28
N HIS A 99 -7.50 25.77 14.91
CA HIS A 99 -7.17 27.07 14.30
C HIS A 99 -5.80 27.05 13.60
N GLY A 100 -5.82 27.30 12.29
CA GLY A 100 -4.65 27.33 11.41
C GLY A 100 -3.72 28.53 11.63
N ASP A 101 -2.43 28.24 11.71
CA ASP A 101 -1.42 28.43 10.65
C ASP A 101 -0.57 27.16 10.47
N ASN A 102 -1.04 26.07 11.08
CA ASN A 102 -0.54 24.72 11.07
C ASN A 102 -1.71 23.84 10.60
N MET A 103 -1.98 23.81 9.29
CA MET A 103 -2.80 22.74 8.70
C MET A 103 -2.06 21.38 8.73
N HIS A 104 -0.92 21.30 9.42
CA HIS A 104 -0.50 20.09 10.09
C HIS A 104 -1.43 19.91 11.28
N MET A 105 -2.27 18.88 11.27
CA MET A 105 -2.73 18.24 12.50
C MET A 105 -1.48 18.00 13.34
N GLY A 106 -1.14 18.97 14.19
CA GLY A 106 0.04 18.98 15.02
C GLY A 106 -0.19 18.00 16.14
N MET A 107 -0.30 16.71 15.79
CA MET A 107 0.21 15.65 16.63
C MET A 107 1.58 16.15 17.05
N SER A 108 1.81 16.25 18.35
CA SER A 108 3.21 16.17 18.76
C SER A 108 3.76 14.92 18.08
N MET A 109 4.85 15.05 17.32
CA MET A 109 5.60 13.87 16.87
C MET A 109 6.19 13.13 18.08
N ASP A 110 5.98 13.67 19.28
CA ASP A 110 6.28 13.03 20.55
C ASP A 110 5.19 12.02 20.87
N SER A 111 5.59 10.77 20.68
CA SER A 111 4.96 9.60 21.26
C SER A 111 4.60 9.79 22.73
N PRO A 112 3.43 9.32 23.20
CA PRO A 112 3.19 9.16 24.63
C PRO A 112 4.21 8.21 25.30
N TYR A 113 4.87 7.34 24.52
CA TYR A 113 5.86 6.38 25.02
C TYR A 113 7.31 6.87 24.92
N GLY A 114 7.54 8.08 24.41
CA GLY A 114 8.86 8.72 24.33
C GLY A 114 9.95 7.80 23.78
N ASP A 115 10.98 7.56 24.59
CA ASP A 115 12.17 6.79 24.22
C ASP A 115 11.87 5.33 23.82
N LEU A 116 10.80 4.72 24.35
CA LEU A 116 10.43 3.35 24.01
C LEU A 116 10.08 3.22 22.52
N GLU A 117 9.34 4.19 21.98
CA GLU A 117 9.03 4.19 20.55
C GLU A 117 10.26 4.55 19.71
N VAL A 118 11.11 5.46 20.19
CA VAL A 118 12.37 5.80 19.52
C VAL A 118 13.25 4.57 19.37
N GLU A 119 13.40 3.77 20.43
CA GLU A 119 14.17 2.52 20.40
C GLU A 119 13.56 1.50 19.43
N ALA A 120 12.25 1.28 19.49
CA ALA A 120 11.55 0.39 18.55
C ALA A 120 11.76 0.83 17.09
N ARG A 121 11.66 2.14 16.82
CA ARG A 121 11.87 2.72 15.50
C ARG A 121 13.32 2.58 15.01
N ILE A 122 14.30 2.64 15.90
CA ILE A 122 15.73 2.38 15.57
C ILE A 122 15.91 0.90 15.25
N ASN A 123 15.35 0.00 16.07
CA ASN A 123 15.42 -1.44 15.85
C ASN A 123 14.86 -1.82 14.47
N LEU A 124 13.64 -1.38 14.16
CA LEU A 124 13.00 -1.63 12.87
C LEU A 124 13.81 -1.09 11.69
N ARG A 125 14.46 0.08 11.85
CA ARG A 125 15.35 0.62 10.80
C ARG A 125 16.59 -0.24 10.58
N ASN A 126 17.14 -0.82 11.65
CA ASN A 126 18.29 -1.70 11.54
C ASN A 126 17.91 -3.00 10.85
N LEU A 127 16.78 -3.62 11.24
CA LEU A 127 16.22 -4.80 10.59
C LEU A 127 15.96 -4.54 9.10
N MET A 128 15.37 -3.39 8.74
CA MET A 128 15.11 -3.03 7.34
C MET A 128 16.38 -2.98 6.47
N ARG A 129 17.56 -2.77 7.07
CA ARG A 129 18.85 -2.71 6.36
C ARG A 129 19.53 -4.07 6.23
N GLU A 130 19.00 -5.09 6.89
CA GLU A 130 19.48 -6.47 6.75
C GLU A 130 19.00 -7.08 5.43
N LYS A 131 19.55 -8.24 5.09
CA LYS A 131 19.12 -9.02 3.92
C LYS A 131 18.35 -10.23 4.39
N TYR A 132 17.18 -10.44 3.80
CA TYR A 132 16.31 -11.57 4.09
C TYR A 132 16.11 -12.39 2.83
N SER A 133 16.22 -13.71 2.98
CA SER A 133 15.77 -14.64 1.94
C SER A 133 14.26 -14.63 1.83
N ASP A 134 13.76 -15.00 0.66
CA ASP A 134 12.33 -15.19 0.38
C ASP A 134 11.65 -16.10 1.42
N ALA A 135 12.37 -17.14 1.88
CA ALA A 135 11.85 -18.06 2.89
C ALA A 135 11.65 -17.37 4.26
N GLN A 136 12.58 -16.49 4.65
CA GLN A 136 12.50 -15.75 5.92
C GLN A 136 11.37 -14.71 5.89
N ALA A 137 11.28 -13.96 4.79
CA ALA A 137 10.24 -12.95 4.66
C ALA A 137 8.84 -13.61 4.50
N ALA A 138 8.74 -14.74 3.80
CA ALA A 138 7.48 -15.51 3.72
C ALA A 138 7.03 -16.11 5.06
N SER A 139 7.94 -16.36 6.02
CA SER A 139 7.57 -16.85 7.37
C SER A 139 7.35 -15.74 8.39
N ALA A 140 7.72 -14.48 8.09
CA ALA A 140 7.75 -13.38 9.04
C ALA A 140 6.43 -13.20 9.82
N PHE A 141 5.28 -13.20 9.13
CA PHE A 141 3.98 -13.08 9.77
C PHE A 141 3.54 -14.35 10.53
N ASP A 142 4.01 -15.53 10.14
CA ASP A 142 3.70 -16.79 10.84
C ASP A 142 4.53 -16.90 12.15
N ASP A 143 5.73 -16.33 12.16
CA ASP A 143 6.64 -16.31 13.30
C ASP A 143 6.28 -15.22 14.33
N SER A 144 5.40 -14.28 13.96
CA SER A 144 4.92 -13.23 14.86
C SER A 144 3.88 -13.78 15.83
N SER A 145 4.20 -13.79 17.13
CA SER A 145 3.23 -14.16 18.18
C SER A 145 2.12 -13.12 18.38
N ALA A 146 2.21 -11.97 17.71
CA ALA A 146 1.24 -10.89 17.82
C ALA A 146 -0.02 -11.11 16.98
N LEU A 147 0.08 -11.92 15.91
CA LEU A 147 -1.00 -12.18 14.98
C LEU A 147 -1.47 -13.63 15.12
N ASN A 148 -2.77 -13.86 14.90
CA ASN A 148 -3.25 -15.22 14.76
C ASN A 148 -2.97 -15.75 13.35
N ARG A 149 -3.03 -17.07 13.21
CA ARG A 149 -2.73 -17.75 11.94
C ARG A 149 -3.57 -17.26 10.76
N HIS A 150 -4.87 -16.98 10.96
CA HIS A 150 -5.73 -16.58 9.83
C HIS A 150 -5.37 -15.17 9.35
N THR A 151 -5.15 -14.23 10.27
CA THR A 151 -4.65 -12.88 9.96
C THR A 151 -3.32 -12.95 9.20
N SER A 152 -2.36 -13.75 9.68
CA SER A 152 -1.06 -13.91 9.01
C SER A 152 -1.20 -14.43 7.58
N GLN A 153 -2.11 -15.38 7.33
CA GLN A 153 -2.34 -15.90 5.98
C GLN A 153 -3.01 -14.88 5.05
N VAL A 154 -3.93 -14.04 5.56
CA VAL A 154 -4.53 -12.94 4.79
C VAL A 154 -3.47 -11.92 4.37
N PHE A 155 -2.60 -11.51 5.30
CA PHE A 155 -1.51 -10.57 4.99
C PHE A 155 -0.53 -11.16 3.97
N LYS A 156 -0.12 -12.41 4.15
CA LYS A 156 0.78 -13.09 3.20
C LYS A 156 0.16 -13.22 1.80
N HIS A 157 -1.13 -13.56 1.71
CA HIS A 157 -1.82 -13.66 0.44
C HIS A 157 -1.93 -12.29 -0.25
N GLY A 158 -2.22 -11.24 0.51
CA GLY A 158 -2.21 -9.87 0.02
C GLY A 158 -0.84 -9.41 -0.49
N ARG A 159 0.24 -9.70 0.25
CA ARG A 159 1.62 -9.40 -0.17
C ARG A 159 2.03 -10.18 -1.42
N ALA A 160 1.60 -11.43 -1.55
CA ALA A 160 1.80 -12.21 -2.78
C ALA A 160 1.19 -11.54 -3.99
N PHE A 161 -0.03 -11.02 -3.85
CA PHE A 161 -0.70 -10.30 -4.93
C PHE A 161 0.03 -9.01 -5.31
N GLU A 162 0.46 -8.20 -4.34
CA GLU A 162 1.21 -6.97 -4.63
C GLU A 162 2.54 -7.25 -5.32
N ASN A 163 3.30 -8.25 -4.83
CA ASN A 163 4.55 -8.67 -5.46
C ASN A 163 4.33 -9.23 -6.86
N ALA A 164 3.23 -9.97 -7.07
CA ALA A 164 2.83 -10.44 -8.40
C ALA A 164 2.51 -9.26 -9.33
N LEU A 165 1.76 -8.25 -8.88
CA LEU A 165 1.49 -7.05 -9.68
C LEU A 165 2.77 -6.34 -10.10
N PHE A 166 3.71 -6.12 -9.17
CA PHE A 166 4.97 -5.46 -9.51
C PHE A 166 5.78 -6.30 -10.51
N ALA A 167 5.88 -7.61 -10.28
CA ALA A 167 6.58 -8.52 -11.19
C ALA A 167 5.99 -8.52 -12.60
N LEU A 168 4.65 -8.45 -12.72
CA LEU A 168 3.97 -8.35 -14.01
C LEU A 168 4.38 -7.10 -14.78
N TYR A 169 4.50 -5.95 -14.12
CA TYR A 169 4.95 -4.73 -14.77
C TYR A 169 6.45 -4.71 -15.06
N ALA A 170 7.27 -5.32 -14.19
CA ALA A 170 8.71 -5.47 -14.38
C ALA A 170 9.10 -6.42 -15.50
N ASP A 171 8.28 -7.43 -15.79
CA ASP A 171 8.58 -8.41 -16.83
C ASP A 171 8.33 -7.84 -18.24
N SER A 172 9.38 -7.35 -18.89
CA SER A 172 9.34 -6.82 -20.26
C SER A 172 8.87 -7.83 -21.32
N SER A 173 8.84 -9.13 -21.03
CA SER A 173 8.32 -10.15 -21.95
C SER A 173 6.79 -10.16 -22.03
N ILE A 174 6.11 -9.61 -21.02
CA ILE A 174 4.65 -9.51 -20.98
C ILE A 174 4.21 -8.30 -21.78
N THR A 175 3.66 -8.55 -22.96
CA THR A 175 3.13 -7.50 -23.85
C THR A 175 1.75 -6.99 -23.42
N ASP A 176 0.85 -7.90 -23.01
CA ASP A 176 -0.50 -7.55 -22.55
C ASP A 176 -0.56 -7.50 -21.02
N LYS A 177 -0.07 -6.39 -20.46
CA LYS A 177 -0.05 -6.17 -19.01
C LYS A 177 -1.46 -6.20 -18.40
N ARG A 178 -2.45 -5.69 -19.12
CA ARG A 178 -3.84 -5.65 -18.65
C ARG A 178 -4.40 -7.05 -18.48
N ALA A 179 -4.29 -7.91 -19.50
CA ALA A 179 -4.76 -9.29 -19.41
C ALA A 179 -4.03 -10.06 -18.31
N ALA A 180 -2.73 -9.80 -18.12
CA ALA A 180 -1.95 -10.43 -17.05
C ALA A 180 -2.40 -9.99 -15.65
N VAL A 181 -2.71 -8.70 -15.46
CA VAL A 181 -3.28 -8.18 -14.21
C VAL A 181 -4.67 -8.78 -13.94
N GLU A 182 -5.54 -8.87 -14.95
CA GLU A 182 -6.85 -9.51 -14.84
C GLU A 182 -6.72 -10.99 -14.42
N ALA A 183 -5.71 -11.71 -14.94
CA ALA A 183 -5.41 -13.08 -14.54
C ALA A 183 -4.89 -13.17 -13.10
N ALA A 184 -4.02 -12.24 -12.66
CA ALA A 184 -3.53 -12.20 -11.28
C ALA A 184 -4.65 -11.90 -10.27
N ILE A 185 -5.59 -11.01 -10.61
CA ILE A 185 -6.79 -10.77 -9.80
C ILE A 185 -7.65 -12.03 -9.71
N ALA A 186 -7.80 -12.76 -10.82
CA ALA A 186 -8.56 -14.01 -10.85
C ALA A 186 -7.92 -15.13 -10.02
N ASP A 187 -6.60 -15.22 -10.03
CA ASP A 187 -5.85 -16.16 -9.17
C ASP A 187 -5.96 -15.76 -7.70
N TYR A 188 -5.73 -14.48 -7.38
CA TYR A 188 -5.86 -13.94 -6.03
C TYR A 188 -7.20 -14.30 -5.41
N LYS A 189 -8.31 -13.95 -6.07
CA LYS A 189 -9.66 -14.18 -5.55
C LYS A 189 -10.09 -15.65 -5.47
N SER A 190 -9.29 -16.58 -6.02
CA SER A 190 -9.60 -18.01 -5.97
C SER A 190 -9.49 -18.57 -4.55
N ASP A 191 -8.63 -17.99 -3.71
CA ASP A 191 -8.60 -18.25 -2.27
C ASP A 191 -9.52 -17.27 -1.54
N THR A 192 -10.81 -17.58 -1.51
CA THR A 192 -11.84 -16.74 -0.88
C THR A 192 -11.68 -16.60 0.64
N ARG A 193 -10.84 -17.44 1.27
CA ARG A 193 -10.61 -17.38 2.72
C ARG A 193 -9.54 -16.36 3.09
N HIS A 194 -8.58 -16.13 2.20
CA HIS A 194 -7.43 -15.27 2.48
C HIS A 194 -7.40 -14.00 1.63
N SER A 195 -8.28 -13.88 0.63
CA SER A 195 -8.42 -12.67 -0.18
C SER A 195 -9.23 -11.61 0.54
N VAL A 196 -8.67 -10.40 0.62
CA VAL A 196 -9.50 -9.21 0.90
C VAL A 196 -10.45 -8.94 -0.27
N ALA A 197 -11.54 -8.23 0.03
CA ALA A 197 -12.59 -7.94 -0.93
C ALA A 197 -12.07 -7.16 -2.14
N LEU A 198 -12.67 -7.44 -3.30
CA LEU A 198 -12.36 -6.74 -4.56
C LEU A 198 -13.19 -5.47 -4.74
N THR A 199 -14.24 -5.33 -3.94
CA THR A 199 -15.09 -4.14 -3.84
C THR A 199 -14.57 -3.22 -2.74
N PRO A 200 -14.69 -1.89 -2.90
CA PRO A 200 -14.20 -0.98 -1.88
C PRO A 200 -14.97 -1.21 -0.58
N LYS A 201 -14.23 -1.48 0.51
CA LYS A 201 -14.82 -1.53 1.84
C LYS A 201 -15.13 -0.13 2.34
N ASP A 202 -16.07 -0.03 3.27
CA ASP A 202 -16.32 1.23 3.96
C ASP A 202 -15.05 1.71 4.67
N THR A 203 -14.36 2.63 4.02
CA THR A 203 -13.09 3.19 4.47
C THR A 203 -13.28 4.19 5.59
N THR A 204 -14.53 4.62 5.88
CA THR A 204 -14.80 5.40 7.09
C THR A 204 -14.42 4.63 8.35
N LEU A 205 -14.26 3.31 8.27
CA LEU A 205 -13.73 2.51 9.38
C LEU A 205 -12.41 3.04 9.90
N LEU A 206 -11.47 3.48 9.05
CA LEU A 206 -10.20 4.07 9.50
C LEU A 206 -10.36 5.25 10.48
N VAL A 207 -11.53 5.88 10.52
CA VAL A 207 -11.80 7.02 11.40
C VAL A 207 -12.96 6.84 12.35
N ASN A 208 -13.84 5.86 12.12
CA ASN A 208 -15.10 5.71 12.85
C ASN A 208 -15.21 4.40 13.65
N HIS A 209 -14.21 3.50 13.59
CA HIS A 209 -14.18 2.34 14.48
C HIS A 209 -13.74 2.77 15.91
N PRO A 210 -14.13 2.05 16.97
CA PRO A 210 -13.87 2.51 18.35
C PRO A 210 -12.39 2.68 18.71
N GLN A 211 -11.48 2.00 18.00
CA GLN A 211 -10.04 2.09 18.20
C GLN A 211 -9.35 3.03 17.19
N ALA A 212 -10.11 3.75 16.37
CA ALA A 212 -9.56 4.49 15.24
C ALA A 212 -8.53 5.54 15.67
N ASN A 213 -7.49 5.71 14.85
CA ASN A 213 -6.35 6.60 15.07
C ASN A 213 -5.45 6.24 16.26
N ALA A 214 -5.71 5.15 16.99
CA ALA A 214 -4.86 4.76 18.10
C ALA A 214 -3.42 4.52 17.66
N PHE A 215 -3.18 3.90 16.50
CA PHE A 215 -1.83 3.63 16.04
C PHE A 215 -1.02 4.90 15.80
N LYS A 216 -1.56 5.85 15.03
CA LYS A 216 -0.85 7.09 14.72
C LYS A 216 -0.75 8.05 15.91
N THR A 217 -1.65 7.94 16.88
CA THR A 217 -1.63 8.75 18.11
C THR A 217 -0.63 8.19 19.12
N ALA A 218 -0.63 6.86 19.29
CA ALA A 218 0.20 6.16 20.27
C ALA A 218 1.63 5.93 19.77
N PHE A 219 1.78 5.70 18.46
CA PHE A 219 3.04 5.35 17.82
C PHE A 219 3.26 6.12 16.50
N PRO A 220 3.34 7.47 16.52
CA PRO A 220 3.51 8.29 15.31
C PRO A 220 4.78 7.98 14.50
N ARG A 221 5.86 7.52 15.13
CA ARG A 221 7.12 7.15 14.45
C ARG A 221 7.03 5.77 13.81
N LEU A 222 6.34 4.82 14.44
CA LEU A 222 6.09 3.50 13.89
C LEU A 222 5.06 3.57 12.76
N SER A 223 3.99 4.38 12.90
CA SER A 223 3.02 4.58 11.84
C SER A 223 3.66 5.22 10.62
N GLY A 224 4.43 6.29 10.81
CA GLY A 224 5.20 6.90 9.72
C GLY A 224 6.21 5.94 9.08
N PHE A 225 6.80 5.02 9.85
CA PHE A 225 7.68 3.99 9.32
C PHE A 225 6.94 2.99 8.44
N LEU A 226 5.85 2.39 8.95
CA LEU A 226 5.04 1.40 8.22
C LEU A 226 4.43 2.02 6.96
N TRP A 227 3.83 3.20 7.08
CA TRP A 227 3.22 3.89 5.94
C TRP A 227 4.25 4.35 4.91
N THR A 228 5.50 4.61 5.30
CA THR A 228 6.56 4.87 4.31
C THR A 228 6.87 3.63 3.46
N GLN A 229 6.72 2.42 4.00
CA GLN A 229 6.89 1.17 3.24
C GLN A 229 5.73 0.97 2.25
N GLN A 230 4.49 1.13 2.73
CA GLN A 230 3.30 1.07 1.88
C GLN A 230 3.33 2.13 0.78
N TRP A 231 3.81 3.33 1.09
CA TRP A 231 4.06 4.37 0.09
C TRP A 231 5.07 3.91 -0.96
N LEU A 232 6.19 3.28 -0.57
CA LEU A 232 7.18 2.80 -1.54
C LEU A 232 6.57 1.76 -2.47
N GLN A 233 5.82 0.80 -1.96
CA GLN A 233 5.19 -0.25 -2.79
C GLN A 233 4.27 0.36 -3.87
N LEU A 234 3.39 1.29 -3.47
CA LEU A 234 2.51 2.00 -4.41
C LEU A 234 3.31 2.89 -5.37
N ALA A 235 4.30 3.63 -4.87
CA ALA A 235 5.10 4.54 -5.67
C ALA A 235 5.95 3.79 -6.71
N SER A 236 6.45 2.61 -6.37
CA SER A 236 7.17 1.73 -7.27
C SER A 236 6.26 1.22 -8.39
N LEU A 237 5.00 0.87 -8.08
CA LEU A 237 4.00 0.50 -9.10
C LEU A 237 3.71 1.66 -10.05
N GLU A 238 3.50 2.87 -9.53
CA GLU A 238 3.30 4.07 -10.36
C GLU A 238 4.49 4.32 -11.29
N ALA A 239 5.71 4.29 -10.75
CA ALA A 239 6.92 4.55 -11.51
C ALA A 239 7.12 3.55 -12.64
N ILE A 240 6.94 2.24 -12.38
CA ILE A 240 7.14 1.21 -13.40
C ILE A 240 6.01 1.17 -14.43
N ILE A 241 4.79 1.54 -14.04
CA ILE A 241 3.68 1.70 -14.98
C ILE A 241 3.99 2.83 -15.95
N ARG A 242 4.47 3.97 -15.46
CA ARG A 242 4.80 5.14 -16.28
C ARG A 242 5.98 4.89 -17.21
N ASP A 243 7.01 4.20 -16.72
CA ASP A 243 8.16 3.78 -17.52
C ASP A 243 7.73 2.92 -18.74
N ASN A 244 6.75 2.03 -18.54
CA ASN A 244 6.19 1.21 -19.62
C ASN A 244 5.30 1.99 -20.61
N VAL A 245 4.86 3.21 -20.28
CA VAL A 245 3.99 4.03 -21.13
C VAL A 245 4.82 4.97 -22.02
N ASP A 246 5.87 5.58 -21.47
CA ASP A 246 6.69 6.57 -22.18
C ASP A 246 8.12 6.63 -21.62
N ASP A 247 9.11 6.49 -22.50
CA ASP A 247 10.55 6.55 -22.19
C ASP A 247 10.95 7.84 -21.45
N GLN A 248 10.17 8.92 -21.56
CA GLN A 248 10.42 10.16 -20.82
C GLN A 248 10.31 9.99 -19.29
N PHE A 249 9.68 8.91 -18.82
CA PHE A 249 9.55 8.56 -17.40
C PHE A 249 10.56 7.50 -16.93
N SER A 250 11.52 7.16 -17.78
CA SER A 250 12.60 6.23 -17.43
C SER A 250 13.40 6.69 -16.22
N GLY A 251 13.81 5.71 -15.40
CA GLY A 251 14.49 5.95 -14.13
C GLY A 251 13.55 6.38 -12.98
N GLY A 252 12.23 6.28 -13.14
CA GLY A 252 11.26 6.62 -12.08
C GLY A 252 11.48 5.84 -10.78
N ILE A 253 11.95 4.59 -10.85
CA ILE A 253 12.25 3.77 -9.68
C ILE A 253 13.38 4.37 -8.84
N ASP A 254 14.44 4.91 -9.46
CA ASP A 254 15.54 5.54 -8.72
C ASP A 254 15.06 6.78 -7.94
N VAL A 255 14.17 7.58 -8.55
CA VAL A 255 13.54 8.74 -7.91
C VAL A 255 12.70 8.32 -6.70
N VAL A 256 11.91 7.25 -6.85
CA VAL A 256 11.07 6.72 -5.79
C VAL A 256 11.92 6.18 -4.62
N MET A 257 13.02 5.48 -4.93
CA MET A 257 13.97 4.97 -3.93
C MET A 257 14.66 6.11 -3.17
N GLU A 258 15.09 7.17 -3.87
CA GLU A 258 15.68 8.36 -3.22
C GLU A 258 14.67 9.02 -2.26
N ARG A 259 13.41 9.16 -2.68
CA ARG A 259 12.35 9.71 -1.83
C ARG A 259 12.08 8.83 -0.62
N PHE A 260 12.07 7.52 -0.79
CA PHE A 260 11.92 6.58 0.32
C PHE A 260 13.03 6.75 1.36
N GLU A 261 14.29 6.86 0.93
CA GLU A 261 15.42 7.09 1.86
C GLU A 261 15.29 8.42 2.61
N ASN A 262 14.83 9.47 1.94
CA ASN A 262 14.55 10.76 2.59
C ASN A 262 13.43 10.64 3.64
N LYS A 263 12.37 9.89 3.35
CA LYS A 263 11.24 9.66 4.27
C LYS A 263 11.66 8.89 5.50
N ILE A 264 12.28 7.72 5.28
CA ILE A 264 12.69 6.81 6.35
C ILE A 264 13.83 7.40 7.19
N GLY A 265 14.59 8.35 6.64
CA GLY A 265 15.60 9.15 7.33
C GLY A 265 15.03 10.26 8.22
N SER A 266 13.86 10.81 7.88
CA SER A 266 13.29 11.98 8.54
C SER A 266 12.59 11.61 9.86
N ALA A 267 13.32 11.66 10.97
CA ALA A 267 12.72 11.51 12.30
C ALA A 267 12.15 12.84 12.87
N GLY A 268 12.40 13.97 12.19
CA GLY A 268 12.19 15.32 12.74
C GLY A 268 11.55 16.35 11.79
N GLY A 269 10.77 15.92 10.79
CA GLY A 269 9.92 16.81 9.97
C GLY A 269 10.62 17.76 8.99
N MET A 270 11.95 17.91 9.07
CA MET A 270 12.75 18.82 8.22
C MET A 270 13.25 18.14 6.93
N SER A 271 12.41 17.33 6.28
CA SER A 271 12.73 16.71 4.98
C SER A 271 11.84 17.30 3.90
N MET A 272 12.40 17.47 2.70
CA MET A 272 11.62 17.83 1.51
C MET A 272 10.55 16.78 1.18
N TYR A 273 10.77 15.53 1.61
CA TYR A 273 9.85 14.41 1.50
C TYR A 273 9.63 13.80 2.89
N PRO A 274 8.73 14.36 3.73
CA PRO A 274 8.46 13.82 5.05
C PRO A 274 7.78 12.45 4.96
N ALA A 275 7.89 11.68 6.05
CA ALA A 275 7.13 10.44 6.23
C ALA A 275 5.61 10.72 6.18
N PRO A 276 4.79 9.77 5.68
CA PRO A 276 3.34 9.93 5.69
C PRO A 276 2.77 10.10 7.10
N THR A 277 1.77 10.98 7.23
CA THR A 277 0.97 11.19 8.44
C THR A 277 -0.48 10.73 8.27
N GLU A 278 -0.85 10.32 7.06
CA GLU A 278 -2.08 9.62 6.72
C GLU A 278 -1.74 8.41 5.84
N LEU A 279 -2.58 7.37 5.87
CA LEU A 279 -2.39 6.14 5.11
C LEU A 279 -2.26 6.44 3.60
N PRO A 280 -1.17 5.98 2.94
CA PRO A 280 -1.04 6.08 1.49
C PRO A 280 -2.06 5.20 0.78
N MET A 281 -2.84 5.81 -0.11
CA MET A 281 -3.88 5.15 -0.89
C MET A 281 -3.51 5.18 -2.37
N ALA A 282 -3.76 4.09 -3.08
CA ALA A 282 -3.30 3.89 -4.44
C ALA A 282 -3.89 4.92 -5.41
N ALA A 283 -5.14 5.36 -5.24
CA ALA A 283 -5.69 6.45 -6.06
C ALA A 283 -4.93 7.79 -5.93
N ALA A 284 -4.23 8.02 -4.81
CA ALA A 284 -3.42 9.23 -4.59
C ALA A 284 -1.95 9.05 -5.01
N ILE A 285 -1.37 7.88 -4.73
CA ILE A 285 0.07 7.62 -4.93
C ILE A 285 0.37 6.97 -6.28
N ALA A 286 -0.52 6.10 -6.76
CA ALA A 286 -0.42 5.36 -8.02
C ALA A 286 -1.66 5.56 -8.92
N PRO A 287 -1.94 6.81 -9.35
CA PRO A 287 -3.12 7.11 -10.15
C PRO A 287 -3.16 6.39 -11.51
N ASP A 288 -2.00 6.05 -12.11
CA ASP A 288 -1.99 5.30 -13.37
C ASP A 288 -2.34 3.83 -13.15
N LEU A 289 -1.98 3.25 -11.99
CA LEU A 289 -2.47 1.92 -11.59
C LEU A 289 -4.00 1.94 -11.48
N TYR A 290 -4.57 2.94 -10.80
CA TYR A 290 -6.02 3.09 -10.69
C TYR A 290 -6.71 3.23 -12.05
N SER A 291 -6.09 3.98 -12.96
CA SER A 291 -6.63 4.17 -14.32
C SER A 291 -6.60 2.89 -15.16
N GLN A 292 -5.58 2.05 -14.97
CA GLN A 292 -5.44 0.79 -15.71
C GLN A 292 -6.24 -0.36 -15.09
N SER A 293 -6.27 -0.45 -13.76
CA SER A 293 -6.94 -1.51 -12.99
C SER A 293 -7.48 -0.99 -11.65
N PRO A 294 -8.74 -0.51 -11.63
CA PRO A 294 -9.41 -0.11 -10.40
C PRO A 294 -9.51 -1.26 -9.40
N GLU A 295 -9.77 -2.49 -9.85
CA GLU A 295 -9.90 -3.67 -8.98
C GLU A 295 -8.59 -4.00 -8.25
N ALA A 296 -7.44 -3.97 -8.94
CA ALA A 296 -6.14 -4.17 -8.29
C ALA A 296 -5.87 -3.10 -7.23
N THR A 297 -6.20 -1.85 -7.55
CA THR A 297 -6.06 -0.70 -6.64
C THR A 297 -6.89 -0.90 -5.37
N ILE A 298 -8.15 -1.33 -5.52
CA ILE A 298 -9.06 -1.58 -4.40
C ILE A 298 -8.54 -2.71 -3.51
N ILE A 299 -7.99 -3.79 -4.09
CA ILE A 299 -7.38 -4.88 -3.31
C ILE A 299 -6.23 -4.35 -2.44
N LEU A 300 -5.31 -3.59 -3.02
CA LEU A 300 -4.17 -3.02 -2.29
C LEU A 300 -4.62 -2.07 -1.18
N ASP A 301 -5.59 -1.21 -1.47
CA ASP A 301 -6.10 -0.25 -0.49
C ASP A 301 -6.90 -0.95 0.62
N ASN A 302 -7.74 -1.94 0.30
CA ASN A 302 -8.45 -2.73 1.31
C ASN A 302 -7.45 -3.47 2.23
N LEU A 303 -6.35 -3.97 1.68
CA LEU A 303 -5.28 -4.61 2.45
C LEU A 303 -4.57 -3.61 3.37
N ASN A 304 -4.13 -2.47 2.85
CA ASN A 304 -3.45 -1.43 3.64
C ASN A 304 -4.35 -0.85 4.74
N VAL A 305 -5.65 -0.73 4.46
CA VAL A 305 -6.67 -0.34 5.44
C VAL A 305 -6.78 -1.41 6.55
N LEU A 306 -6.90 -2.69 6.19
CA LEU A 306 -6.97 -3.78 7.16
C LEU A 306 -5.72 -3.82 8.06
N GLU A 307 -4.53 -3.70 7.48
CA GLU A 307 -3.27 -3.66 8.22
C GLU A 307 -3.25 -2.50 9.24
N THR A 308 -3.75 -1.33 8.84
CA THR A 308 -3.87 -0.15 9.73
C THR A 308 -4.91 -0.36 10.82
N LEU A 309 -6.04 -1.00 10.52
CA LEU A 309 -7.07 -1.35 11.51
C LEU A 309 -6.52 -2.32 12.56
N VAL A 310 -5.77 -3.34 12.13
CA VAL A 310 -5.08 -4.27 13.05
C VAL A 310 -4.08 -3.51 13.91
N ALA A 311 -3.29 -2.60 13.33
CA ALA A 311 -2.36 -1.75 14.08
C ALA A 311 -3.08 -0.85 15.10
N ASP A 312 -4.22 -0.25 14.75
CA ASP A 312 -5.06 0.54 15.66
C ASP A 312 -5.54 -0.31 16.84
N ILE A 313 -6.10 -1.50 16.58
CA ILE A 313 -6.58 -2.41 17.64
C ILE A 313 -5.44 -2.82 18.57
N MET A 314 -4.27 -3.11 18.00
CA MET A 314 -3.08 -3.45 18.77
C MET A 314 -2.58 -2.28 19.61
N ALA A 315 -2.56 -1.07 19.04
CA ALA A 315 -2.06 0.13 19.68
C ALA A 315 -3.00 0.70 20.75
N TYR A 316 -4.30 0.40 20.67
CA TYR A 316 -5.28 0.89 21.64
C TYR A 316 -4.94 0.40 23.05
N PRO A 317 -4.81 1.28 24.05
CA PRO A 317 -4.42 0.88 25.42
C PRO A 317 -5.51 0.05 26.11
N ASN A 318 -5.09 -0.80 27.06
CA ASN A 318 -5.99 -1.49 28.01
C ASN A 318 -7.18 -2.30 27.41
N LEU A 319 -7.05 -2.79 26.17
CA LEU A 319 -8.11 -3.53 25.47
C LEU A 319 -8.08 -5.05 25.70
N ASP A 320 -9.00 -5.62 26.46
CA ASP A 320 -8.96 -7.06 26.79
C ASP A 320 -9.27 -8.00 25.61
N ASN A 321 -10.04 -7.56 24.62
CA ASN A 321 -10.58 -8.39 23.53
C ASN A 321 -9.90 -8.18 22.17
N ARG A 322 -8.60 -7.84 22.15
CA ARG A 322 -7.84 -7.56 20.91
C ARG A 322 -7.98 -8.66 19.84
N ALA A 323 -7.84 -9.93 20.24
CA ALA A 323 -7.90 -11.06 19.30
C ALA A 323 -9.26 -11.13 18.57
N GLU A 324 -10.35 -10.98 19.32
CA GLU A 324 -11.71 -11.01 18.76
C GLU A 324 -11.97 -9.83 17.81
N LEU A 325 -11.45 -8.65 18.14
CA LEU A 325 -11.57 -7.46 17.29
C LEU A 325 -10.76 -7.59 15.99
N ILE A 326 -9.56 -8.17 16.07
CA ILE A 326 -8.74 -8.47 14.89
C ILE A 326 -9.45 -9.49 14.01
N ASP A 327 -10.01 -10.56 14.58
CA ASP A 327 -10.79 -11.56 13.83
C ASP A 327 -12.00 -10.93 13.14
N ALA A 328 -12.71 -10.03 13.83
CA ALA A 328 -13.83 -9.32 13.24
C ALA A 328 -13.41 -8.39 12.09
N ALA A 329 -12.29 -7.67 12.24
CA ALA A 329 -11.74 -6.83 11.18
C ALA A 329 -11.35 -7.68 9.96
N VAL A 330 -10.62 -8.77 10.15
CA VAL A 330 -10.24 -9.69 9.07
C VAL A 330 -11.46 -10.25 8.37
N ALA A 331 -12.43 -10.79 9.13
CA ALA A 331 -13.66 -11.35 8.57
C ALA A 331 -14.38 -10.33 7.69
N ARG A 332 -14.49 -9.09 8.16
CA ARG A 332 -15.13 -8.00 7.42
C ARG A 332 -14.42 -7.66 6.12
N PHE A 333 -13.09 -7.67 6.10
CA PHE A 333 -12.31 -7.36 4.90
C PHE A 333 -12.23 -8.54 3.93
N THR A 334 -12.37 -9.79 4.39
CA THR A 334 -12.45 -10.97 3.52
C THR A 334 -13.86 -11.26 2.98
N ASP A 335 -14.89 -10.69 3.59
CA ASP A 335 -16.27 -10.76 3.07
C ASP A 335 -16.39 -9.92 1.78
N ASN A 336 -16.95 -10.46 0.70
CA ASN A 336 -17.16 -9.71 -0.53
C ASN A 336 -18.58 -9.13 -0.65
N GLU A 337 -19.50 -9.47 0.26
CA GLU A 337 -20.92 -9.16 0.11
C GLU A 337 -21.36 -7.96 0.95
N SER A 338 -20.83 -7.82 2.16
CA SER A 338 -21.27 -6.79 3.12
C SER A 338 -20.32 -5.59 3.19
N ASP A 339 -20.81 -4.47 3.74
CA ASP A 339 -20.01 -3.27 4.07
C ASP A 339 -19.19 -2.69 2.92
N ASN A 340 -19.69 -2.87 1.70
CA ASN A 340 -19.12 -2.30 0.49
C ASN A 340 -19.68 -0.89 0.26
N VAL A 341 -18.83 0.00 -0.25
CA VAL A 341 -19.21 1.37 -0.63
C VAL A 341 -19.09 1.55 -2.14
N LEU A 342 -19.68 2.65 -2.63
CA LEU A 342 -19.57 3.00 -4.03
C LEU A 342 -18.13 3.45 -4.36
N PRO A 343 -17.64 3.23 -5.59
CA PRO A 343 -16.31 3.70 -6.01
C PRO A 343 -16.08 5.20 -5.82
N GLU A 344 -17.13 6.02 -5.89
CA GLU A 344 -17.06 7.46 -5.64
C GLU A 344 -16.78 7.81 -4.17
N ASP A 345 -17.37 7.08 -3.23
CA ASP A 345 -17.12 7.24 -1.79
C ASP A 345 -15.69 6.79 -1.45
N TYR A 346 -15.25 5.69 -2.06
CA TYR A 346 -13.87 5.22 -1.97
C TYR A 346 -12.88 6.28 -2.47
N LEU A 347 -13.10 6.85 -3.67
CA LEU A 347 -12.21 7.86 -4.22
C LEU A 347 -12.15 9.12 -3.34
N LEU A 348 -13.32 9.56 -2.84
CA LEU A 348 -13.37 10.70 -1.93
C LEU A 348 -12.54 10.44 -0.67
N PHE A 349 -12.64 9.22 -0.12
CA PHE A 349 -11.87 8.83 1.03
C PHE A 349 -10.37 8.72 0.72
N ALA A 350 -10.00 8.01 -0.36
CA ALA A 350 -8.62 7.79 -0.77
C ALA A 350 -7.86 9.10 -0.99
N LEU A 351 -8.58 10.18 -1.35
CA LEU A 351 -8.02 11.50 -1.57
C LEU A 351 -8.16 12.44 -0.36
N ARG A 352 -8.84 12.04 0.73
CA ARG A 352 -9.21 12.89 1.87
C ARG A 352 -8.03 13.59 2.54
N GLY A 353 -6.95 12.84 2.76
CA GLY A 353 -5.75 13.36 3.43
C GLY A 353 -4.94 14.32 2.56
N GLY A 354 -5.20 14.38 1.25
CA GLY A 354 -4.33 15.03 0.29
C GLY A 354 -3.02 14.27 0.09
N ILE A 355 -2.46 14.37 -1.11
CA ILE A 355 -1.28 13.60 -1.51
C ILE A 355 -0.07 13.83 -0.59
N TYR A 356 0.12 15.03 -0.06
CA TYR A 356 1.28 15.36 0.77
C TYR A 356 1.29 14.66 2.13
N ASN A 357 0.13 14.55 2.78
CA ASN A 357 0.03 13.82 4.06
C ASN A 357 0.18 12.31 3.85
N GLN A 358 -0.06 11.82 2.64
CA GLN A 358 0.15 10.43 2.24
C GLN A 358 1.58 10.14 1.77
N GLY A 359 2.52 11.08 1.93
CA GLY A 359 3.91 10.91 1.50
C GLY A 359 4.26 11.62 0.18
N GLY A 360 3.33 12.32 -0.46
CA GLY A 360 3.58 13.04 -1.70
C GLY A 360 3.63 12.13 -2.93
N PRO A 361 3.76 12.71 -4.14
CA PRO A 361 3.70 11.96 -5.39
C PRO A 361 4.86 10.97 -5.51
N ALA A 362 4.61 9.83 -6.16
CA ALA A 362 5.63 8.82 -6.48
C ALA A 362 6.72 9.40 -7.40
N VAL A 363 6.30 9.86 -8.59
CA VAL A 363 7.15 10.52 -9.59
C VAL A 363 6.55 11.90 -9.94
N GLY A 364 7.40 12.93 -10.11
CA GLY A 364 6.97 14.31 -10.38
C GLY A 364 7.44 15.38 -9.39
N GLU A 365 7.50 16.65 -9.79
CA GLU A 365 7.93 17.74 -8.90
C GLU A 365 6.85 18.14 -7.89
N LEU A 366 7.26 18.47 -6.66
CA LEU A 366 6.39 19.03 -5.61
C LEU A 366 5.86 20.44 -5.96
N SER A 367 6.36 21.06 -7.04
CA SER A 367 6.03 22.42 -7.47
C SER A 367 4.79 22.50 -8.38
N GLN A 368 4.42 21.38 -9.03
CA GLN A 368 3.33 21.34 -9.98
C GLN A 368 2.62 19.98 -9.93
N SER A 369 1.30 20.00 -9.86
CA SER A 369 0.47 18.81 -10.05
C SER A 369 0.84 18.12 -11.37
N GLU A 370 1.14 16.82 -11.36
CA GLU A 370 1.37 16.01 -12.57
C GLU A 370 0.17 16.05 -13.54
N ARG A 371 -1.02 16.37 -13.03
CA ARG A 371 -2.23 16.67 -13.82
C ARG A 371 -2.08 17.93 -14.70
N ASN A 372 -1.20 18.85 -14.32
CA ASN A 372 -0.87 20.05 -15.09
C ASN A 372 0.32 19.81 -16.03
N ARG A 373 1.29 18.98 -15.64
CA ARG A 373 2.44 18.64 -16.50
C ARG A 373 2.01 17.85 -17.75
N SER A 374 1.09 16.90 -17.60
CA SER A 374 0.45 16.19 -18.72
C SER A 374 -0.35 17.13 -19.63
N ARG A 375 -0.95 18.20 -19.08
CA ARG A 375 -1.66 19.22 -19.87
C ARG A 375 -0.72 20.13 -20.66
N GLU A 376 0.42 20.50 -20.07
CA GLU A 376 1.47 21.25 -20.76
C GLU A 376 2.12 20.42 -21.87
N ALA A 377 2.40 19.14 -21.62
CA ALA A 377 2.91 18.20 -22.63
C ALA A 377 1.91 17.95 -23.78
N MET A 378 0.60 18.02 -23.52
CA MET A 378 -0.45 17.90 -24.54
C MET A 378 -0.75 19.20 -25.31
N ASN A 379 0.01 20.28 -25.09
CA ASN A 379 -0.08 21.55 -25.83
C ASN A 379 -1.53 22.09 -26.00
N MET A 380 -2.39 21.86 -25.01
CA MET A 380 -3.77 22.35 -25.00
C MET A 380 -3.76 23.83 -24.58
N GLN A 381 -3.34 24.71 -25.49
CA GLN A 381 -3.56 26.14 -25.35
C GLN A 381 -5.07 26.39 -25.35
N HIS A 382 -5.63 26.79 -24.20
CA HIS A 382 -6.95 27.38 -24.18
C HIS A 382 -6.92 28.66 -25.01
N ALA A 383 -7.55 28.63 -26.18
CA ALA A 383 -7.94 29.84 -26.88
C ALA A 383 -8.85 30.64 -25.95
N MET A 384 -8.29 31.70 -25.37
CA MET A 384 -9.05 32.72 -24.66
C MET A 384 -10.01 33.35 -25.67
N THR A 385 -11.26 32.87 -25.72
CA THR A 385 -12.36 33.63 -26.31
C THR A 385 -12.64 34.79 -25.38
N MET A 386 -11.92 35.89 -25.60
CA MET A 386 -12.30 37.21 -25.10
C MET A 386 -13.66 37.53 -25.73
N SER A 387 -14.71 37.45 -24.93
CA SER A 387 -16.01 38.02 -25.28
C SER A 387 -15.82 39.52 -25.44
N ASN A 388 -15.82 40.00 -26.69
CA ASN A 388 -15.95 41.42 -26.98
C ASN A 388 -17.37 41.83 -26.61
N GLY A 389 -17.51 42.51 -25.47
CA GLY A 389 -18.72 43.25 -25.16
C GLY A 389 -18.96 44.33 -26.21
N GLN A 390 -20.12 44.25 -26.86
CA GLN A 390 -20.81 45.41 -27.45
C GLN A 390 -22.07 45.67 -26.64
#